data_AF-A0A0D3ME64-F1
#
_entry.id   AF-A0A0D3ME64-F1
#
_cell.length_a   1.000
_cell.length_b   1.000
_cell.length_c   1.000
_cell.angle_alpha   90.00
_cell.angle_beta   90.00
_cell.angle_gamma   90.00
#
_symmetry.space_group_name_H-M   'P 1'
#
loop_
_entity.id
_entity.type
_entity.pdbx_description
1 polymer ?
#
loop_
_entity_poly.entity_id
_entity_poly.type
_entity_poly.pdbx_seq_one_letter_code
_entity_poly.pdbx_strand_id
1 'polypeptide(L)' 'NQYICYVAYPLDLFEEGSVTNMFTSIVGNVFGFKALRALRLEDLRIPTSYTKTFQGPPHGIQVERDKLN' A
#
# COMPACT_ATOMS: atom_id res chain seq x y z
N ASN A 1 -8.46 -22.50 12.19
CA ASN A 1 -8.90 -21.12 12.47
C ASN A 1 -8.00 -20.10 11.78
N GLN A 2 -8.14 -19.98 10.47
CA GLN A 2 -7.62 -18.85 9.69
C GLN A 2 -8.82 -18.19 9.03
N TYR A 3 -8.85 -16.86 9.02
CA TYR A 3 -9.94 -16.07 8.47
C TYR A 3 -9.35 -14.98 7.59
N ILE A 4 -10.06 -14.66 6.49
CA ILE A 4 -9.73 -13.52 5.65
C ILE A 4 -10.66 -12.39 6.08
N CYS A 5 -10.06 -11.29 6.55
CA CYS A 5 -10.77 -10.09 6.95
C CYS A 5 -10.47 -8.98 5.95
N TYR A 6 -11.52 -8.28 5.51
CA TYR A 6 -11.41 -7.10 4.67
C TYR A 6 -11.65 -5.86 5.52
N VAL A 7 -10.71 -4.91 5.50
CA VAL A 7 -10.77 -3.66 6.27
C VAL A 7 -10.70 -2.50 5.28
N ALA A 8 -11.61 -1.54 5.43
CA ALA A 8 -11.61 -0.32 4.62
C ALA A 8 -11.12 0.85 5.46
N TYR A 9 -10.13 1.58 4.95
CA TYR A 9 -9.63 2.82 5.53
C TYR A 9 -10.03 4.00 4.63
N PRO A 10 -10.57 5.10 5.19
CA PRO A 10 -10.79 6.32 4.41
C PRO A 10 -9.47 6.89 3.88
N LEU A 11 -9.52 7.49 2.69
CA LEU A 11 -8.37 8.10 2.02
C LEU A 11 -7.72 9.22 2.85
N ASP A 12 -8.51 9.95 3.63
CA ASP A 12 -8.06 11.09 4.44
C ASP A 12 -7.08 10.70 5.55
N LEU A 13 -6.93 9.40 5.86
CA LEU A 13 -5.93 8.90 6.81
C LEU A 13 -4.53 8.83 6.21
N PHE A 14 -4.41 8.88 4.88
CA PHE A 14 -3.14 8.68 4.19
C PHE A 14 -2.59 9.99 3.68
N GLU A 15 -1.33 10.23 3.98
CA GLU A 15 -0.59 11.36 3.40
C GLU A 15 -0.32 11.10 1.91
N GLU A 16 -0.65 12.09 1.08
CA GLU A 16 -0.41 12.07 -0.37
C GLU A 16 1.09 11.88 -0.67
N GLY A 17 1.41 10.98 -1.60
CA GLY A 17 2.79 10.73 -2.00
C GLY A 17 3.65 9.95 -0.99
N SER A 18 3.08 9.46 0.12
CA SER A 18 3.83 8.79 1.20
C SER A 18 3.44 7.32 1.39
N VAL A 19 4.10 6.42 0.64
CA VAL A 19 3.94 4.95 0.83
C VAL A 19 4.29 4.55 2.27
N THR A 20 5.28 5.21 2.88
CA THR A 20 5.69 4.96 4.26
C THR A 20 4.54 5.20 5.24
N ASN A 21 3.83 6.32 5.11
CA ASN A 21 2.68 6.63 5.96
C ASN A 21 1.57 5.59 5.82
N MET A 22 1.27 5.16 4.59
CA MET A 22 0.28 4.11 4.33
C MET A 22 0.63 2.80 5.03
N PHE A 23 1.89 2.35 4.93
CA PHE A 23 2.32 1.12 5.61
C PHE A 23 2.32 1.26 7.14
N THR A 24 2.77 2.38 7.70
CA THR A 24 2.77 2.58 9.15
C THR A 24 1.35 2.61 9.71
N SER A 25 0.39 3.20 9.00
CA SER A 25 -1.00 3.31 9.43
C SER A 25 -1.73 1.96 9.42
N ILE A 26 -1.43 1.08 8.45
CA ILE A 26 -2.08 -0.24 8.32
C ILE A 26 -1.37 -1.31 9.16
N VAL A 27 -0.04 -1.39 9.07
CA VAL A 27 0.75 -2.48 9.66
C VAL A 27 1.15 -2.16 11.10
N GLY A 28 1.40 -0.88 11.43
CA GLY A 28 2.00 -0.48 12.70
C GLY A 28 1.19 -0.83 13.94
N ASN A 29 -0.14 -0.71 13.88
CA ASN A 29 -1.01 -0.92 15.05
C ASN A 29 -1.57 -2.34 15.16
N VAL A 30 -1.79 -3.04 14.04
CA VAL A 30 -2.62 -4.25 14.03
C VAL A 30 -1.79 -5.53 14.25
N PHE A 31 -0.52 -5.54 13.84
CA PHE A 31 0.35 -6.71 13.99
C PHE A 31 0.84 -6.95 15.44
N GLY A 32 0.76 -5.93 16.31
CA GLY A 32 1.14 -6.03 17.73
C GLY A 32 0.00 -6.42 18.68
N PHE A 33 -1.18 -6.75 18.16
CA PHE A 33 -2.36 -6.96 18.99
C PHE A 33 -2.28 -8.31 19.72
N LYS A 34 -2.26 -8.29 21.07
CA LYS A 34 -2.14 -9.50 21.91
C LYS A 34 -3.23 -10.55 21.67
N ALA A 35 -4.38 -10.15 21.12
CA ALA A 35 -5.49 -11.05 20.80
C ALA A 35 -5.29 -11.81 19.48
N LEU A 36 -4.33 -11.40 18.65
CA LEU A 36 -4.03 -12.03 17.36
C LEU A 36 -2.75 -12.86 17.48
N ARG A 37 -2.85 -14.17 17.22
CA ARG A 37 -1.68 -15.08 17.26
C ARG A 37 -0.72 -14.83 16.09
N ALA A 38 -1.27 -14.49 14.93
CA ALA A 38 -0.54 -14.13 13.72
C ALA A 38 -1.50 -13.35 12.79
N LEU A 39 -0.98 -12.33 12.11
CA LEU A 39 -1.69 -11.58 11.09
C LEU A 39 -0.80 -11.53 9.85
N ARG A 40 -1.40 -11.64 8.66
CA ARG A 40 -0.72 -11.43 7.38
C ARG A 40 -1.58 -10.51 6.55
N LEU A 41 -0.98 -9.45 6.04
CA LEU A 41 -1.60 -8.58 5.04
C LEU A 41 -1.42 -9.27 3.69
N GLU A 42 -2.51 -9.80 3.14
CA GLU A 42 -2.47 -10.54 1.86
C GLU A 42 -2.48 -9.60 0.66
N ASP A 43 -3.30 -8.56 0.68
CA ASP A 43 -3.43 -7.64 -0.45
C ASP A 43 -3.87 -6.24 0.02
N LEU A 44 -3.55 -5.23 -0.79
CA LEU A 44 -3.94 -3.84 -0.60
C LEU A 44 -4.54 -3.29 -1.88
N ARG A 45 -5.83 -2.92 -1.81
CA ARG A 45 -6.48 -2.20 -2.91
C ARG A 45 -6.12 -0.73 -2.85
N ILE A 46 -5.20 -0.29 -3.70
CA ILE A 46 -4.80 1.12 -3.79
C ILE A 46 -5.77 1.88 -4.72
N PRO A 47 -6.45 2.94 -4.25
CA PRO A 47 -7.35 3.73 -5.08
C PRO A 47 -6.58 4.62 -6.07
N THR A 48 -7.18 4.87 -7.24
CA THR A 48 -6.55 5.68 -8.30
C THR A 48 -6.31 7.14 -7.91
N SER A 49 -7.05 7.66 -6.93
CA SER A 49 -6.81 8.98 -6.34
C SER A 49 -5.47 9.04 -5.62
N TYR A 50 -5.16 8.00 -4.84
CA TYR A 50 -3.89 7.90 -4.12
C TYR A 50 -2.72 7.64 -5.08
N THR A 51 -2.87 6.74 -6.05
CA THR A 51 -1.79 6.43 -7.01
C THR A 51 -1.35 7.64 -7.83
N LYS A 52 -2.25 8.59 -8.12
CA LYS A 52 -1.93 9.81 -8.87
C LYS A 52 -1.03 10.79 -8.10
N THR A 53 -0.92 10.65 -6.79
CA THR A 53 -0.04 11.49 -5.95
C THR A 53 1.42 11.05 -6.02
N PHE A 54 1.70 9.89 -6.61
CA PHE A 54 3.05 9.38 -6.78
C PHE A 54 3.57 9.68 -8.17
N GLN A 55 4.83 10.10 -8.25
CA GLN A 55 5.56 10.22 -9.52
C GLN A 55 5.65 8.87 -10.26
N GLY A 56 5.63 7.76 -9.52
CA GLY A 56 5.78 6.42 -10.08
C GLY A 56 7.19 6.18 -10.65
N PRO A 57 7.38 5.16 -11.50
CA PRO A 57 8.65 4.90 -12.15
C PRO A 57 9.08 6.09 -13.03
N PRO A 58 10.31 6.60 -12.90
CA PRO A 58 10.78 7.77 -13.64
C PRO A 58 10.81 7.54 -15.16
N HIS A 59 11.00 6.29 -15.60
CA HIS A 59 10.81 5.86 -16.97
C HIS A 59 10.00 4.57 -16.96
N GLY A 60 8.98 4.48 -17.81
CA GLY A 60 8.25 3.23 -18.00
C GLY A 60 9.11 2.21 -18.76
N ILE A 61 8.77 0.93 -18.64
CA ILE A 61 9.47 -0.17 -19.33
C ILE A 61 9.60 0.09 -20.85
N GLN A 62 8.59 0.72 -21.45
CA GLN A 62 8.63 1.11 -22.88
C GLN A 62 9.68 2.20 -23.15
N VAL A 63 9.75 3.22 -22.29
CA VAL A 63 10.69 4.34 -22.43
C VAL A 63 12.14 3.89 -22.15
N GLU A 64 12.35 2.98 -21.21
CA GLU A 64 13.68 2.39 -20.99
C GLU A 64 14.11 1.51 -22.17
N ARG A 65 13.20 0.75 -22.78
CA ARG A 65 13.48 -0.05 -23.99
C ARG A 65 13.84 0.83 -25.18
N ASP A 66 13.16 1.96 -25.36
CA ASP A 66 13.44 2.90 -26.45
C ASP A 66 14.76 3.67 -26.25
N LYS A 67 15.24 3.82 -25.01
CA LYS A 67 16.53 4.47 -24.69
C LYS A 67 17.75 3.55 -24.84
N LEU A 68 17.55 2.24 -24.81
CA LEU A 68 18.62 1.23 -24.87
C LEU A 68 18.83 0.65 -26.29
N ASN A 69 18.00 1.06 -27.25
CA ASN A 69 18.17 0.79 -28.68
C ASN A 69 18.89 1.96 -29.37
#